data_AF-A0AB36RJB1-F1
#
_entry.id   AF-A0AB36RJB1-F1
#
_cell.length_a   1.000
_cell.length_b   1.000
_cell.length_c   1.000
_cell.angle_alpha   90.00
_cell.angle_beta   90.00
_cell.angle_gamma   90.00
#
_symmetry.space_group_name_H-M   'P 1'
#
loop_
_entity.id
_entity.type
_entity.pdbx_description
1 polymer ?
#
loop_
_entity_poly.entity_id
_entity_poly.type
_entity_poly.pdbx_seq_one_letter_code
_entity_poly.pdbx_strand_id
1 'polypeptide(L)'
;MISAHGALVTVTNSKVVWRPSPLAAALAGKSDEHSVDVADITEVTTEPGDGWQEGRLSITLGAGDTKVVRFAPGEASQVEALASLVAAARRGEAPDVDNAEASGAIPGFDFVGFDVETANPNWGSICQIGLVKFVDGEEVDRVSWLCQPPESCNQFEPGNVAIHGITADDVADAPGVADRIDAMIDFVGELPLVAHNAQFDASALHSACVATGHPVPPMLFACTLAQSRAERLDVRNHRLPTLSEYFGVGLDNHHDACADAAACAGIMLGLARRAHHTGSLASFVHSSGFVLGTIEQAKVTPVTRDRSGKRSAAQAELLADGGVQAVVEVAAAPRGSNQAGPKRGGQSGSGKGAGASSGGQRGPAPWQSVATPDKVPEPNLDANPDSPLYGQHVTLTGEFEPFDKGTLWNGIAEHGGQVGKNVTKKTTILVVGAWNSVTSKEKRAKELQEKGQEIQIWQADRLLSVLELDDEPPF
;
A
#
# COMPACT_ATOMS: atom_id res chain seq x y z
N MET A 1 -0.90 20.66 -16.51
CA MET A 1 -0.73 21.95 -17.22
C MET A 1 0.74 22.32 -17.10
N ILE A 2 1.42 22.73 -18.17
CA ILE A 2 2.84 23.08 -18.15
C ILE A 2 2.98 24.59 -17.98
N SER A 3 3.80 25.03 -17.02
CA SER A 3 4.24 26.42 -16.97
C SER A 3 5.25 26.67 -18.08
N ALA A 4 5.21 27.83 -18.70
CA ALA A 4 6.16 28.25 -19.71
C ALA A 4 6.45 29.75 -19.51
N HIS A 5 7.51 30.26 -20.13
CA HIS A 5 7.90 31.65 -20.00
C HIS A 5 6.77 32.58 -20.49
N GLY A 6 6.04 33.16 -19.53
CA GLY A 6 4.91 34.06 -19.78
C GLY A 6 3.60 33.37 -20.18
N ALA A 7 3.50 32.04 -20.12
CA ALA A 7 2.30 31.31 -20.52
C ALA A 7 2.06 30.04 -19.69
N LEU A 8 0.82 29.56 -19.69
CA LEU A 8 0.39 28.26 -19.22
C LEU A 8 -0.06 27.43 -20.43
N VAL A 9 0.51 26.24 -20.59
CA VAL A 9 0.26 25.35 -21.73
C VAL A 9 -0.57 24.15 -21.27
N THR A 10 -1.67 23.90 -21.95
CA THR A 10 -2.54 22.74 -21.72
C THR A 10 -2.55 21.89 -22.98
N VAL A 11 -2.32 20.59 -22.85
CA VAL A 11 -2.44 19.62 -23.94
C VAL A 11 -3.68 18.78 -23.68
N THR A 12 -4.53 18.62 -24.69
CA THR A 12 -5.66 17.69 -24.71
C THR A 12 -5.46 16.71 -25.87
N ASN A 13 -6.29 15.67 -25.97
CA ASN A 13 -6.20 14.70 -27.08
C ASN A 13 -6.35 15.36 -28.46
N SER A 14 -6.93 16.56 -28.53
CA SER A 14 -7.23 17.24 -29.79
C SER A 14 -6.55 18.59 -29.96
N LYS A 15 -6.09 19.25 -28.89
CA LYS A 15 -5.53 20.60 -28.95
C LYS A 15 -4.31 20.79 -28.05
N VAL A 16 -3.41 21.67 -28.47
CA VAL A 16 -2.43 22.32 -27.58
C VAL A 16 -2.87 23.78 -27.41
N VAL A 17 -3.06 24.23 -26.18
CA VAL A 17 -3.60 25.56 -25.84
C VAL A 17 -2.61 26.32 -24.99
N TRP A 18 -2.27 27.54 -25.38
CA TRP A 18 -1.43 28.47 -24.62
C TRP A 18 -2.28 29.62 -24.10
N ARG A 19 -2.24 29.81 -22.78
CA ARG A 19 -2.87 30.94 -22.11
C ARG A 19 -1.80 31.86 -21.54
N PRO A 20 -1.83 33.17 -21.77
CA PRO A 20 -0.92 34.09 -21.09
C PRO A 20 -1.01 33.92 -19.57
N SER A 21 0.13 33.96 -18.86
CA SER A 21 0.11 33.98 -17.40
C SER A 21 -0.58 35.26 -16.90
N PRO A 22 -1.14 35.31 -15.67
CA PRO A 22 -1.76 36.53 -15.16
C PRO A 22 -0.86 37.77 -15.23
N LEU A 23 0.45 37.58 -14.97
CA LEU A 23 1.45 38.62 -15.10
C LEU A 23 1.66 39.04 -16.56
N ALA A 24 1.82 38.09 -17.48
CA ALA A 24 1.99 38.38 -18.91
C ALA A 24 0.76 39.06 -19.51
N ALA A 25 -0.45 38.63 -19.12
CA ALA A 25 -1.71 39.23 -19.54
C ALA A 25 -1.83 40.69 -19.05
N ALA A 26 -1.46 40.94 -17.80
CA ALA A 26 -1.46 42.29 -17.22
C ALA A 26 -0.45 43.21 -17.91
N LEU A 27 0.75 42.71 -18.23
CA LEU A 27 1.79 43.48 -18.93
C LEU A 27 1.43 43.77 -20.39
N ALA A 28 0.81 42.83 -21.09
CA ALA A 28 0.44 42.96 -22.50
C ALA A 28 -0.93 43.65 -22.71
N GLY A 29 -1.75 43.78 -21.66
CA GLY A 29 -3.12 44.28 -21.76
C GLY A 29 -4.05 43.39 -22.59
N LYS A 30 -3.70 42.10 -22.76
CA LYS A 30 -4.45 41.11 -23.56
C LYS A 30 -4.39 39.75 -22.89
N SER A 31 -5.47 38.99 -22.98
CA SER A 31 -5.62 37.65 -22.37
C SER A 31 -6.01 36.57 -23.39
N ASP A 32 -5.79 36.84 -24.68
CA ASP A 32 -6.21 35.95 -25.76
C ASP A 32 -5.47 34.61 -25.67
N GLU A 33 -6.23 33.51 -25.61
CA GLU A 33 -5.68 32.17 -25.69
C GLU A 33 -5.38 31.81 -27.16
N HIS A 34 -4.28 31.09 -27.35
CA HIS A 34 -3.90 30.55 -28.66
C HIS A 34 -4.06 29.04 -28.59
N SER A 35 -4.45 28.40 -29.70
CA SER A 35 -4.49 26.94 -29.78
C SER A 35 -4.09 26.43 -31.17
N VAL A 36 -3.57 25.21 -31.20
CA VAL A 36 -3.38 24.41 -32.42
C VAL A 36 -4.07 23.07 -32.26
N ASP A 37 -4.57 22.52 -33.35
CA ASP A 37 -5.11 21.17 -33.36
C ASP A 37 -3.95 20.17 -33.44
N VAL A 38 -4.01 19.12 -32.62
CA VAL A 38 -2.99 18.07 -32.56
C VAL A 38 -2.84 17.34 -33.89
N ALA A 39 -3.95 17.21 -34.63
CA ALA A 39 -3.98 16.61 -35.96
C ALA A 39 -3.15 17.39 -37.01
N ASP A 40 -2.93 18.69 -36.78
CA ASP A 40 -2.19 19.55 -37.70
C ASP A 40 -0.68 19.56 -37.43
N ILE A 41 -0.23 18.94 -36.32
CA ILE A 41 1.17 18.90 -35.90
C ILE A 41 1.95 17.87 -36.73
N THR A 42 2.87 18.36 -37.56
CA THR A 42 3.74 17.54 -38.40
C THR A 42 5.03 17.17 -37.69
N GLU A 43 5.61 18.11 -36.94
CA GLU A 43 6.92 17.94 -36.28
C GLU A 43 6.94 18.67 -34.94
N VAL A 44 7.68 18.11 -33.98
CA VAL A 44 7.99 18.73 -32.69
C VAL A 44 9.50 18.61 -32.46
N THR A 45 10.16 19.72 -32.17
CA THR A 45 11.60 19.75 -31.83
C THR A 45 11.83 20.42 -30.49
N THR A 46 12.82 19.94 -29.73
CA THR A 46 13.17 20.45 -28.40
C THR A 46 14.59 20.99 -28.36
N GLU A 47 14.77 22.09 -27.63
CA GLU A 47 16.04 22.66 -27.23
C GLU A 47 15.95 22.90 -25.71
N PRO A 48 16.42 21.98 -24.84
CA PRO A 48 16.09 22.00 -23.41
C PRO A 48 16.58 23.24 -22.63
N GLY A 49 17.57 23.97 -23.16
CA GLY A 49 18.23 25.06 -22.44
C GLY A 49 19.15 24.54 -21.33
N ASP A 50 19.66 25.45 -20.50
CA ASP A 50 20.50 25.12 -19.34
C ASP A 50 20.27 26.13 -18.20
N GLY A 51 21.12 26.14 -17.16
CA GLY A 51 21.00 27.08 -16.04
C GLY A 51 21.14 28.58 -16.42
N TRP A 52 21.53 28.89 -17.65
CA TRP A 52 21.78 30.22 -18.18
C TRP A 52 21.02 30.52 -19.48
N GLN A 53 20.67 29.48 -20.25
CA GLN A 53 19.99 29.57 -21.54
C GLN A 53 18.53 29.12 -21.42
N GLU A 54 17.63 29.86 -22.07
CA GLU A 54 16.22 29.49 -22.18
C GLU A 54 16.03 28.16 -22.93
N GLY A 55 15.08 27.36 -22.47
CA GLY A 55 14.59 26.19 -23.19
C GLY A 55 13.54 26.58 -24.23
N ARG A 56 13.41 25.77 -25.30
CA ARG A 56 12.45 25.96 -26.39
C ARG A 56 11.85 24.64 -26.85
N LEU A 57 10.56 24.68 -27.16
CA LEU A 57 9.87 23.62 -27.89
C LEU A 57 9.21 24.25 -29.11
N SER A 58 9.51 23.70 -30.29
CA SER A 58 8.94 24.15 -31.56
C SER A 58 7.94 23.13 -32.09
N ILE A 59 6.72 23.58 -32.39
CA ILE A 59 5.65 22.79 -33.01
C ILE A 59 5.46 23.29 -34.44
N THR A 60 5.77 22.44 -35.42
CA THR A 60 5.55 22.72 -36.84
C THR A 60 4.21 22.13 -37.28
N LEU A 61 3.45 22.93 -38.03
CA LEU A 61 2.13 22.57 -38.56
C LEU A 61 2.21 22.22 -40.05
N GLY A 62 1.16 21.59 -40.59
CA GLY A 62 1.07 21.14 -41.98
C GLY A 62 1.32 22.19 -43.08
N ALA A 63 1.17 23.49 -42.76
CA ALA A 63 1.46 24.59 -43.69
C ALA A 63 2.91 25.15 -43.59
N GLY A 64 3.76 24.56 -42.74
CA GLY A 64 5.11 25.06 -42.44
C GLY A 64 5.15 26.16 -41.38
N ASP A 65 4.00 26.48 -40.77
CA ASP A 65 3.92 27.41 -39.65
C ASP A 65 4.50 26.77 -38.38
N THR A 66 5.47 27.43 -37.75
CA THR A 66 6.08 26.97 -36.49
C THR A 66 5.64 27.83 -35.31
N LYS A 67 5.15 27.20 -34.25
CA LYS A 67 4.86 27.83 -32.95
C LYS A 67 5.96 27.46 -31.96
N VAL A 68 6.50 28.45 -31.24
CA VAL A 68 7.58 28.24 -30.28
C VAL A 68 7.10 28.53 -28.87
N VAL A 69 7.27 27.55 -28.00
CA VAL A 69 7.08 27.66 -26.54
C VAL A 69 8.45 27.88 -25.91
N ARG A 70 8.57 28.90 -25.07
CA ARG A 70 9.82 29.23 -24.38
C ARG A 70 9.71 28.88 -22.90
N PHE A 71 10.84 28.50 -22.32
CA PHE A 71 10.98 28.12 -20.92
C PHE A 71 12.11 28.92 -20.29
N ALA A 72 11.99 29.24 -19.00
CA ALA A 72 13.04 29.96 -18.29
C ALA A 72 14.32 29.09 -18.18
N PRO A 73 15.51 29.70 -17.99
CA PRO A 73 16.71 28.93 -17.68
C PRO A 73 16.51 28.01 -16.48
N GLY A 74 17.00 26.77 -16.58
CA GLY A 74 16.83 25.73 -15.57
C GLY A 74 15.54 24.90 -15.68
N GLU A 75 14.63 25.20 -16.63
CA GLU A 75 13.37 24.47 -16.83
C GLU A 75 13.44 23.39 -17.94
N ALA A 76 14.61 22.77 -18.13
CA ALA A 76 14.82 21.76 -19.18
C ALA A 76 13.83 20.58 -19.09
N SER A 77 13.45 20.17 -17.87
CA SER A 77 12.45 19.13 -17.65
C SER A 77 11.05 19.52 -18.15
N GLN A 78 10.68 20.80 -18.11
CA GLN A 78 9.38 21.25 -18.60
C GLN A 78 9.30 21.24 -20.13
N VAL A 79 10.44 21.44 -20.81
CA VAL A 79 10.55 21.30 -22.28
C VAL A 79 10.22 19.86 -22.69
N GLU A 80 10.87 18.90 -22.05
CA GLU A 80 10.69 17.46 -22.33
C GLU A 80 9.30 16.97 -21.92
N ALA A 81 8.76 17.46 -20.81
CA ALA A 81 7.42 17.13 -20.37
C ALA A 81 6.35 17.61 -21.37
N LEU A 82 6.48 18.84 -21.88
CA LEU A 82 5.57 19.33 -22.92
C LEU A 82 5.70 18.51 -24.22
N ALA A 83 6.92 18.15 -24.62
CA ALA A 83 7.14 17.30 -25.80
C ALA A 83 6.45 15.94 -25.66
N SER A 84 6.57 15.32 -24.49
CA SER A 84 5.97 14.03 -24.17
C SER A 84 4.43 14.10 -24.22
N LEU A 85 3.83 15.15 -23.64
CA LEU A 85 2.38 15.35 -23.71
C LEU A 85 1.88 15.53 -25.14
N VAL A 86 2.58 16.33 -25.95
CA VAL A 86 2.21 16.51 -27.36
C VAL A 86 2.35 15.21 -28.14
N ALA A 87 3.39 14.41 -27.87
CA ALA A 87 3.58 13.11 -28.49
C ALA A 87 2.48 12.10 -28.11
N ALA A 88 2.08 12.05 -26.83
CA ALA A 88 0.97 11.22 -26.34
C ALA A 88 -0.36 11.60 -27.00
N ALA A 89 -0.67 12.90 -27.04
CA ALA A 89 -1.86 13.40 -27.71
C ALA A 89 -1.92 13.01 -29.20
N ARG A 90 -0.77 13.05 -29.91
CA ARG A 90 -0.68 12.63 -31.33
C ARG A 90 -0.92 11.13 -31.54
N ARG A 91 -0.69 10.30 -30.52
CA ARG A 91 -1.01 8.86 -30.55
C ARG A 91 -2.46 8.56 -30.15
N GLY A 92 -3.24 9.58 -29.75
CA GLY A 92 -4.60 9.42 -29.27
C GLY A 92 -4.69 8.98 -27.81
N GLU A 93 -3.57 8.97 -27.09
CA GLU A 93 -3.53 8.75 -25.64
C GLU A 93 -4.06 10.01 -24.95
N ALA A 94 -4.79 9.86 -23.83
CA ALA A 94 -5.19 11.01 -23.03
C ALA A 94 -3.93 11.65 -22.44
N PRO A 95 -3.55 12.88 -22.86
CA PRO A 95 -2.39 13.55 -22.30
C PRO A 95 -2.74 13.92 -20.88
N ASP A 96 -2.16 13.19 -19.95
CA ASP A 96 -2.37 13.36 -18.54
C ASP A 96 -1.70 14.68 -18.11
N VAL A 97 -2.51 15.73 -18.02
CA VAL A 97 -2.06 17.07 -17.66
C VAL A 97 -1.59 17.16 -16.21
N ASP A 98 -1.90 16.19 -15.35
CA ASP A 98 -1.36 16.13 -13.98
C ASP A 98 0.01 15.43 -13.96
N ASN A 99 0.32 14.63 -14.99
CA ASN A 99 1.64 14.03 -15.22
C ASN A 99 2.60 14.91 -16.04
N ALA A 100 2.28 16.18 -16.25
CA ALA A 100 3.16 17.14 -16.91
C ALA A 100 4.39 17.54 -16.05
N GLU A 101 4.35 17.26 -14.75
CA GLU A 101 5.52 17.31 -13.85
C GLU A 101 6.19 15.92 -13.67
N ALA A 102 5.71 14.88 -14.37
CA ALA A 102 6.07 13.48 -14.13
C ALA A 102 7.36 12.99 -14.80
N SER A 103 8.20 13.88 -15.33
CA SER A 103 9.57 13.52 -15.75
C SER A 103 10.65 14.22 -14.94
N GLY A 104 10.31 14.79 -13.78
CA GLY A 104 11.31 15.16 -12.80
C GLY A 104 11.82 13.91 -12.11
N ALA A 105 13.09 13.56 -12.34
CA ALA A 105 13.83 12.78 -11.37
C ALA A 105 13.64 13.41 -9.98
N ILE A 106 13.47 12.59 -8.95
CA ILE A 106 13.51 13.02 -7.55
C ILE A 106 14.82 12.47 -6.99
N PRO A 107 15.92 13.25 -7.02
CA PRO A 107 17.22 12.73 -6.63
C PRO A 107 17.22 12.12 -5.22
N GLY A 108 17.75 10.90 -5.12
CA GLY A 108 17.79 10.08 -3.91
C GLY A 108 16.49 9.37 -3.54
N PHE A 109 15.42 9.49 -4.34
CA PHE A 109 14.14 8.81 -4.11
C PHE A 109 14.18 7.37 -4.61
N ASP A 110 15.04 6.58 -3.97
CA ASP A 110 15.38 5.22 -4.39
C ASP A 110 14.59 4.20 -3.56
N PHE A 111 13.98 3.22 -4.24
CA PHE A 111 13.19 2.17 -3.60
C PHE A 111 12.92 1.01 -4.56
N VAL A 112 12.34 -0.08 -4.05
CA VAL A 112 11.83 -1.19 -4.87
C VAL A 112 10.35 -1.39 -4.63
N GLY A 113 9.53 -1.22 -5.67
CA GLY A 113 8.14 -1.68 -5.68
C GLY A 113 8.10 -3.19 -5.53
N PHE A 114 7.21 -3.70 -4.68
CA PHE A 114 7.13 -5.11 -4.29
C PHE A 114 5.67 -5.54 -4.15
N ASP A 115 5.36 -6.72 -4.65
CA ASP A 115 4.07 -7.37 -4.51
C ASP A 115 4.24 -8.89 -4.67
N VAL A 116 3.34 -9.69 -4.08
CA VAL A 116 3.35 -11.15 -4.16
C VAL A 116 1.97 -11.74 -4.38
N GLU A 117 1.92 -12.82 -5.16
CA GLU A 117 0.75 -13.70 -5.23
C GLU A 117 0.95 -14.94 -4.37
N THR A 118 -0.15 -15.44 -3.79
CA THR A 118 -0.14 -16.62 -2.90
C THR A 118 -1.03 -17.73 -3.43
N ALA A 119 -0.56 -18.97 -3.37
CA ALA A 119 -1.27 -20.14 -3.90
C ALA A 119 -2.52 -20.51 -3.08
N ASN A 120 -2.58 -20.14 -1.79
CA ASN A 120 -3.68 -20.44 -0.88
C ASN A 120 -3.73 -19.42 0.29
N PRO A 121 -4.71 -19.53 1.22
CA PRO A 121 -4.84 -18.59 2.34
C PRO A 121 -3.66 -18.55 3.33
N ASN A 122 -2.73 -19.51 3.27
CA ASN A 122 -1.48 -19.42 4.03
C ASN A 122 -0.56 -18.41 3.35
N TRP A 123 -0.25 -17.31 4.03
CA TRP A 123 0.59 -16.24 3.47
C TRP A 123 2.01 -16.68 3.08
N GLY A 124 2.51 -17.78 3.65
CA GLY A 124 3.80 -18.35 3.24
C GLY A 124 3.77 -19.03 1.87
N SER A 125 2.59 -19.21 1.24
CA SER A 125 2.41 -19.94 -0.01
C SER A 125 2.71 -19.13 -1.27
N ILE A 126 3.70 -18.24 -1.23
CA ILE A 126 4.04 -17.35 -2.35
C ILE A 126 4.30 -18.17 -3.63
N CYS A 127 3.63 -17.81 -4.71
CA CYS A 127 3.76 -18.43 -6.04
C CYS A 127 4.25 -17.46 -7.13
N GLN A 128 4.22 -16.15 -6.87
CA GLN A 128 4.83 -15.13 -7.73
C GLN A 128 5.42 -14.00 -6.87
N ILE A 129 6.55 -13.45 -7.32
CA ILE A 129 7.18 -12.25 -6.77
C ILE A 129 7.36 -11.23 -7.89
N GLY A 130 6.87 -10.02 -7.69
CA GLY A 130 7.07 -8.87 -8.57
C GLY A 130 7.96 -7.82 -7.92
N LEU A 131 8.95 -7.32 -8.65
CA LEU A 131 9.86 -6.28 -8.18
C LEU A 131 10.10 -5.22 -9.27
N VAL A 132 10.06 -3.95 -8.89
CA VAL A 132 10.35 -2.82 -9.79
C VAL A 132 11.26 -1.82 -9.08
N LYS A 133 12.47 -1.62 -9.60
CA LYS A 133 13.50 -0.79 -8.97
C LYS A 133 13.45 0.63 -9.49
N PHE A 134 13.41 1.58 -8.56
CA PHE A 134 13.49 3.01 -8.83
C PHE A 134 14.77 3.59 -8.24
N VAL A 135 15.44 4.43 -9.03
CA VAL A 135 16.60 5.24 -8.64
C VAL A 135 16.37 6.66 -9.12
N ASP A 136 16.57 7.64 -8.25
CA ASP A 136 16.28 9.05 -8.49
C ASP A 136 14.85 9.29 -8.98
N GLY A 137 13.88 8.48 -8.52
CA GLY A 137 12.49 8.55 -8.97
C GLY A 137 12.25 8.07 -10.41
N GLU A 138 13.23 7.43 -11.04
CA GLU A 138 13.12 6.80 -12.36
C GLU A 138 13.19 5.28 -12.23
N GLU A 139 12.38 4.58 -13.02
CA GLU A 139 12.46 3.13 -13.07
C GLU A 139 13.72 2.68 -13.81
N VAL A 140 14.53 1.83 -13.18
CA VAL A 140 15.80 1.36 -13.75
C VAL A 140 15.83 -0.14 -14.04
N ASP A 141 14.98 -0.93 -13.39
CA ASP A 141 14.92 -2.39 -13.61
C ASP A 141 13.58 -2.96 -13.13
N ARG A 142 13.16 -4.10 -13.67
CA ARG A 142 11.97 -4.84 -13.22
C ARG A 142 12.09 -6.34 -13.47
N VAL A 143 11.56 -7.13 -12.55
CA VAL A 143 11.53 -8.60 -12.65
C VAL A 143 10.19 -9.16 -12.16
N SER A 144 9.75 -10.23 -12.82
CA SER A 144 8.59 -11.05 -12.44
C SER A 144 9.03 -12.50 -12.37
N TRP A 145 8.88 -13.13 -11.21
CA TRP A 145 9.29 -14.51 -11.01
C TRP A 145 8.13 -15.35 -10.50
N LEU A 146 7.81 -16.41 -11.24
CA LEU A 146 7.10 -17.55 -10.68
C LEU A 146 8.02 -18.35 -9.75
N CYS A 147 7.42 -18.94 -8.71
CA CYS A 147 8.11 -19.84 -7.80
C CYS A 147 7.21 -20.94 -7.27
N GLN A 148 7.84 -22.06 -6.90
CA GLN A 148 7.17 -23.11 -6.14
C GLN A 148 7.00 -22.65 -4.68
N PRO A 149 5.77 -22.65 -4.13
CA PRO A 149 5.58 -22.38 -2.71
C PRO A 149 6.26 -23.42 -1.83
N PRO A 150 6.43 -23.15 -0.52
CA PRO A 150 7.02 -24.10 0.42
C PRO A 150 6.25 -25.43 0.41
N GLU A 151 6.94 -26.57 0.54
CA GLU A 151 6.32 -27.90 0.52
C GLU A 151 5.21 -28.05 1.57
N SER A 152 5.34 -27.36 2.71
CA SER A 152 4.35 -27.35 3.79
C SER A 152 3.02 -26.69 3.42
N CYS A 153 2.97 -25.88 2.34
CA CYS A 153 1.80 -25.14 1.90
C CYS A 153 1.73 -24.96 0.37
N ASN A 154 2.17 -25.94 -0.41
CA ASN A 154 2.22 -25.88 -1.88
C ASN A 154 0.90 -26.20 -2.60
N GLN A 155 -0.22 -26.27 -1.88
CA GLN A 155 -1.52 -26.53 -2.51
C GLN A 155 -2.04 -25.25 -3.18
N PHE A 156 -2.50 -25.35 -4.42
CA PHE A 156 -3.15 -24.24 -5.12
C PHE A 156 -4.66 -24.32 -4.90
N GLU A 157 -5.21 -23.35 -4.17
CA GLU A 157 -6.66 -23.28 -3.94
C GLU A 157 -7.37 -22.57 -5.09
N PRO A 158 -8.51 -23.10 -5.59
CA PRO A 158 -9.22 -22.50 -6.72
C PRO A 158 -9.62 -21.03 -6.52
N GLY A 159 -9.81 -20.59 -5.26
CA GLY A 159 -10.12 -19.21 -4.93
C GLY A 159 -8.96 -18.26 -5.23
N ASN A 160 -7.73 -18.64 -4.88
CA ASN A 160 -6.52 -17.87 -5.17
C ASN A 160 -6.20 -17.91 -6.67
N VAL A 161 -6.21 -19.11 -7.27
CA VAL A 161 -6.00 -19.28 -8.72
C VAL A 161 -6.97 -18.43 -9.54
N ALA A 162 -8.23 -18.26 -9.11
CA ALA A 162 -9.20 -17.44 -9.82
C ALA A 162 -8.90 -15.93 -9.79
N ILE A 163 -8.03 -15.47 -8.88
CA ILE A 163 -7.62 -14.07 -8.75
C ILE A 163 -6.52 -13.75 -9.75
N HIS A 164 -5.40 -14.49 -9.70
CA HIS A 164 -4.18 -14.20 -10.45
C HIS A 164 -3.96 -15.15 -11.66
N GLY A 165 -4.70 -16.24 -11.77
CA GLY A 165 -4.63 -17.20 -12.88
C GLY A 165 -3.52 -18.25 -12.80
N ILE A 166 -2.58 -18.11 -11.85
CA ILE A 166 -1.42 -19.01 -11.69
C ILE A 166 -1.86 -20.35 -11.09
N THR A 167 -1.52 -21.43 -11.77
CA THR A 167 -1.80 -22.81 -11.38
C THR A 167 -0.54 -23.53 -10.88
N ALA A 168 -0.73 -24.71 -10.29
CA ALA A 168 0.38 -25.58 -9.90
C ALA A 168 1.24 -26.00 -11.12
N ASP A 169 0.64 -26.13 -12.30
CA ASP A 169 1.36 -26.49 -13.53
C ASP A 169 2.25 -25.34 -14.02
N ASP A 170 1.82 -24.09 -13.84
CA ASP A 170 2.61 -22.90 -14.26
C ASP A 170 3.91 -22.76 -13.46
N VAL A 171 3.92 -23.21 -12.20
CA VAL A 171 5.10 -23.14 -11.32
C VAL A 171 5.89 -24.44 -11.24
N ALA A 172 5.47 -25.50 -11.94
CA ALA A 172 6.03 -26.85 -11.76
C ALA A 172 7.54 -26.93 -12.04
N ASP A 173 8.03 -26.14 -13.00
CA ASP A 173 9.45 -26.07 -13.37
C ASP A 173 10.15 -24.80 -12.83
N ALA A 174 9.47 -24.00 -12.02
CA ALA A 174 10.02 -22.78 -11.43
C ALA A 174 10.92 -23.10 -10.22
N PRO A 175 11.92 -22.26 -9.91
CA PRO A 175 12.69 -22.37 -8.67
C PRO A 175 11.80 -22.29 -7.42
N GLY A 176 12.30 -22.82 -6.31
CA GLY A 176 11.62 -22.70 -5.02
C GLY A 176 11.55 -21.25 -4.55
N VAL A 177 10.56 -20.93 -3.71
CA VAL A 177 10.43 -19.57 -3.14
C VAL A 177 11.69 -19.13 -2.39
N ALA A 178 12.40 -20.05 -1.71
CA ALA A 178 13.66 -19.74 -1.03
C ALA A 178 14.73 -19.22 -2.01
N ASP A 179 14.92 -19.88 -3.16
CA ASP A 179 15.86 -19.43 -4.18
C ASP A 179 15.46 -18.07 -4.77
N ARG A 180 14.16 -17.79 -4.88
CA ARG A 180 13.66 -16.48 -5.31
C ARG A 180 13.82 -15.39 -4.25
N ILE A 181 13.77 -15.74 -2.97
CA ILE A 181 14.05 -14.81 -1.88
C ILE A 181 15.53 -14.41 -1.91
N ASP A 182 16.46 -15.33 -2.13
CA ASP A 182 17.88 -15.00 -2.34
C ASP A 182 18.07 -14.04 -3.53
N ALA A 183 17.45 -14.35 -4.67
CA ALA A 183 17.50 -13.49 -5.85
C ALA A 183 16.85 -12.10 -5.59
N MET A 184 15.79 -12.04 -4.78
CA MET A 184 15.14 -10.80 -4.37
C MET A 184 16.07 -9.96 -3.50
N ILE A 185 16.76 -10.57 -2.53
CA ILE A 185 17.72 -9.88 -1.66
C ILE A 185 18.80 -9.20 -2.50
N ASP A 186 19.35 -9.92 -3.49
CA ASP A 186 20.35 -9.37 -4.41
C ASP A 186 19.79 -8.21 -5.26
N PHE A 187 18.56 -8.32 -5.75
CA PHE A 187 17.89 -7.29 -6.56
C PHE A 187 17.63 -6.01 -5.76
N VAL A 188 17.14 -6.18 -4.53
CA VAL A 188 16.74 -5.09 -3.62
C VAL A 188 17.96 -4.38 -3.04
N GLY A 189 18.96 -5.13 -2.58
CA GLY A 189 20.09 -4.59 -1.84
C GLY A 189 19.63 -3.87 -0.57
N GLU A 190 20.14 -2.66 -0.34
CA GLU A 190 19.83 -1.84 0.86
C GLU A 190 18.60 -0.93 0.68
N LEU A 191 17.87 -1.05 -0.44
CA LEU A 191 16.74 -0.17 -0.72
C LEU A 191 15.49 -0.59 0.07
N PRO A 192 14.67 0.37 0.51
CA PRO A 192 13.38 0.06 1.12
C PRO A 192 12.39 -0.47 0.08
N LEU A 193 11.52 -1.38 0.51
CA LEU A 193 10.41 -1.87 -0.29
C LEU A 193 9.22 -0.91 -0.25
N VAL A 194 8.42 -0.91 -1.31
CA VAL A 194 7.15 -0.18 -1.41
C VAL A 194 6.08 -1.14 -1.90
N ALA A 195 5.01 -1.32 -1.14
CA ALA A 195 3.88 -2.15 -1.53
C ALA A 195 2.54 -1.45 -1.24
N HIS A 196 1.45 -1.95 -1.80
CA HIS A 196 0.10 -1.47 -1.51
C HIS A 196 -0.56 -2.35 -0.46
N ASN A 197 -0.94 -1.77 0.68
CA ASN A 197 -1.31 -2.56 1.87
C ASN A 197 -0.16 -3.48 2.34
N ALA A 198 1.05 -2.91 2.37
CA ALA A 198 2.34 -3.60 2.50
C ALA A 198 2.50 -4.57 3.70
N GLN A 199 1.61 -4.51 4.70
CA GLN A 199 1.63 -5.48 5.80
C GLN A 199 1.42 -6.91 5.29
N PHE A 200 0.58 -7.08 4.26
CA PHE A 200 0.34 -8.39 3.65
C PHE A 200 1.64 -8.93 3.03
N ASP A 201 2.23 -8.20 2.10
CA ASP A 201 3.43 -8.63 1.34
C ASP A 201 4.62 -8.90 2.27
N ALA A 202 4.83 -8.01 3.24
CA ALA A 202 5.88 -8.17 4.25
C ALA A 202 5.66 -9.43 5.10
N SER A 203 4.42 -9.72 5.49
CA SER A 203 4.08 -10.91 6.28
C SER A 203 4.12 -12.19 5.46
N ALA A 204 3.78 -12.12 4.18
CA ALA A 204 3.92 -13.23 3.24
C ALA A 204 5.39 -13.60 3.05
N LEU A 205 6.26 -12.61 2.79
CA LEU A 205 7.71 -12.81 2.69
C LEU A 205 8.29 -13.44 3.95
N HIS A 206 7.94 -12.89 5.12
CA HIS A 206 8.35 -13.44 6.42
C HIS A 206 7.89 -14.90 6.60
N SER A 207 6.61 -15.17 6.31
CA SER A 207 6.02 -16.50 6.45
C SER A 207 6.64 -17.51 5.49
N ALA A 208 6.96 -17.12 4.26
CA ALA A 208 7.64 -17.97 3.29
C ALA A 208 9.07 -18.32 3.74
N CYS A 209 9.80 -17.36 4.29
CA CYS A 209 11.11 -17.61 4.90
C CYS A 209 11.00 -18.63 6.05
N VAL A 210 10.07 -18.41 6.99
CA VAL A 210 9.86 -19.32 8.13
C VAL A 210 9.44 -20.72 7.66
N ALA A 211 8.55 -20.81 6.68
CA ALA A 211 8.03 -22.08 6.17
C ALA A 211 9.08 -22.92 5.43
N THR A 212 10.11 -22.27 4.86
CA THR A 212 11.24 -22.93 4.17
C THR A 212 12.47 -23.10 5.06
N GLY A 213 12.47 -22.51 6.26
CA GLY A 213 13.66 -22.44 7.11
C GLY A 213 14.73 -21.47 6.59
N HIS A 214 14.39 -20.61 5.63
CA HIS A 214 15.25 -19.57 5.11
C HIS A 214 15.42 -18.43 6.15
N PRO A 215 16.63 -17.88 6.34
CA PRO A 215 16.81 -16.68 7.17
C PRO A 215 15.94 -15.53 6.67
N VAL A 216 15.26 -14.83 7.57
CA VAL A 216 14.46 -13.66 7.18
C VAL A 216 15.40 -12.48 6.99
N PRO A 217 15.41 -11.83 5.81
CA PRO A 217 16.28 -10.68 5.59
C PRO A 217 15.79 -9.45 6.37
N PRO A 218 16.71 -8.66 6.94
CA PRO A 218 16.40 -7.37 7.54
C PRO A 218 16.01 -6.39 6.43
N MET A 219 14.76 -5.94 6.40
CA MET A 219 14.26 -5.04 5.36
C MET A 219 13.38 -3.93 5.94
N LEU A 220 13.35 -2.78 5.26
CA LEU A 220 12.40 -1.70 5.52
C LEU A 220 11.34 -1.67 4.44
N PHE A 221 10.13 -1.24 4.81
CA PHE A 221 9.06 -1.06 3.82
C PHE A 221 8.16 0.15 4.10
N ALA A 222 7.59 0.70 3.02
CA ALA A 222 6.56 1.74 3.02
C ALA A 222 5.25 1.20 2.41
N CYS A 223 4.13 1.87 2.66
CA CYS A 223 2.80 1.36 2.33
C CYS A 223 1.94 2.39 1.59
N THR A 224 1.87 2.34 0.26
CA THR A 224 1.15 3.36 -0.53
C THR A 224 -0.30 3.62 -0.09
N LEU A 225 -0.98 2.64 0.51
CA LEU A 225 -2.28 2.82 1.15
C LEU A 225 -2.22 3.79 2.35
N ALA A 226 -1.24 3.64 3.24
CA ALA A 226 -1.02 4.52 4.37
C ALA A 226 -0.65 5.95 3.91
N GLN A 227 0.30 6.06 2.99
CA GLN A 227 0.73 7.35 2.43
C GLN A 227 -0.40 8.06 1.68
N SER A 228 -1.16 7.35 0.83
CA SER A 228 -2.28 7.97 0.11
C SER A 228 -3.41 8.43 1.03
N ARG A 229 -3.68 7.73 2.13
CA ARG A 229 -4.65 8.16 3.16
C ARG A 229 -4.15 9.35 4.00
N ALA A 230 -2.84 9.56 4.04
CA ALA A 230 -2.26 10.74 4.69
C ALA A 230 -2.50 12.00 3.85
N GLU A 231 -2.56 11.83 2.53
CA GLU A 231 -2.83 12.87 1.57
C GLU A 231 -4.32 13.16 1.42
N ARG A 232 -4.65 14.42 1.12
CA ARG A 232 -6.03 14.85 0.81
C ARG A 232 -6.36 14.61 -0.67
N LEU A 233 -6.48 13.34 -1.04
CA LEU A 233 -6.86 12.93 -2.39
C LEU A 233 -8.38 12.97 -2.56
N ASP A 234 -8.85 13.47 -3.70
CA ASP A 234 -10.26 13.42 -4.07
C ASP A 234 -10.56 12.12 -4.84
N VAL A 235 -10.63 11.02 -4.08
CA VAL A 235 -10.85 9.67 -4.63
C VAL A 235 -11.96 8.94 -3.88
N ARG A 236 -12.70 8.09 -4.59
CA ARG A 236 -13.79 7.29 -4.00
C ARG A 236 -13.33 6.26 -2.97
N ASN A 237 -12.08 5.82 -3.06
CA ASN A 237 -11.40 4.93 -2.12
C ASN A 237 -9.90 4.89 -2.47
N HIS A 238 -9.10 4.32 -1.57
CA HIS A 238 -7.65 4.21 -1.72
C HIS A 238 -7.20 2.82 -2.20
N ARG A 239 -8.04 2.06 -2.91
CA ARG A 239 -7.61 0.76 -3.48
C ARG A 239 -6.67 0.99 -4.64
N LEU A 240 -5.77 0.04 -4.87
CA LEU A 240 -4.77 0.09 -5.94
C LEU A 240 -5.35 0.54 -7.29
N PRO A 241 -6.43 -0.05 -7.86
CA PRO A 241 -6.93 0.39 -9.17
C PRO A 241 -7.43 1.83 -9.18
N THR A 242 -8.04 2.30 -8.08
CA THR A 242 -8.54 3.68 -7.98
C THR A 242 -7.38 4.67 -7.92
N LEU A 243 -6.32 4.34 -7.19
CA LEU A 243 -5.13 5.20 -7.10
C LEU A 243 -4.32 5.15 -8.40
N SER A 244 -4.20 4.00 -9.05
CA SER A 244 -3.55 3.88 -10.36
C SER A 244 -4.24 4.75 -11.39
N GLU A 245 -5.58 4.71 -11.46
CA GLU A 245 -6.37 5.60 -12.31
C GLU A 245 -6.13 7.08 -11.95
N TYR A 246 -6.15 7.42 -10.66
CA TYR A 246 -5.95 8.80 -10.20
C TYR A 246 -4.56 9.37 -10.55
N PHE A 247 -3.50 8.56 -10.46
CA PHE A 247 -2.13 8.99 -10.75
C PHE A 247 -1.69 8.70 -12.21
N GLY A 248 -2.59 8.21 -13.06
CA GLY A 248 -2.28 7.86 -14.45
C GLY A 248 -1.28 6.72 -14.60
N VAL A 249 -1.21 5.82 -13.61
CA VAL A 249 -0.30 4.67 -13.61
C VAL A 249 -0.99 3.48 -14.28
N GLY A 250 -0.28 2.85 -15.22
CA GLY A 250 -0.79 1.66 -15.92
C GLY A 250 -1.05 0.49 -14.96
N LEU A 251 -2.20 -0.17 -15.14
CA LEU A 251 -2.58 -1.39 -14.43
C LEU A 251 -3.27 -2.34 -15.42
N ASP A 252 -2.51 -2.82 -16.39
CA ASP A 252 -3.04 -3.59 -17.52
C ASP A 252 -3.41 -5.04 -17.16
N ASN A 253 -2.78 -5.59 -16.11
CA ASN A 253 -2.99 -6.95 -15.63
C ASN A 253 -3.06 -6.97 -14.09
N HIS A 254 -4.18 -6.53 -13.53
CA HIS A 254 -4.41 -6.57 -12.08
C HIS A 254 -4.39 -8.03 -11.58
N HIS A 255 -3.65 -8.32 -10.50
CA HIS A 255 -3.30 -9.67 -10.02
C HIS A 255 -2.16 -10.36 -10.78
N ASP A 256 -1.28 -9.58 -11.40
CA ASP A 256 0.10 -9.98 -11.68
C ASP A 256 1.02 -9.20 -10.74
N ALA A 257 1.85 -9.92 -9.99
CA ALA A 257 2.68 -9.31 -8.96
C ALA A 257 3.59 -8.21 -9.50
N CYS A 258 4.13 -8.34 -10.72
CA CYS A 258 5.01 -7.31 -11.27
C CYS A 258 4.23 -6.07 -11.74
N ALA A 259 3.03 -6.26 -12.28
CA ALA A 259 2.13 -5.16 -12.64
C ALA A 259 1.64 -4.40 -11.39
N ASP A 260 1.24 -5.11 -10.33
CA ASP A 260 0.79 -4.51 -9.08
C ASP A 260 1.97 -3.82 -8.33
N ALA A 261 3.17 -4.39 -8.35
CA ALA A 261 4.41 -3.75 -7.88
C ALA A 261 4.73 -2.46 -8.64
N ALA A 262 4.61 -2.46 -9.98
CA ALA A 262 4.80 -1.26 -10.80
C ALA A 262 3.75 -0.19 -10.49
N ALA A 263 2.49 -0.61 -10.31
CA ALA A 263 1.39 0.29 -10.00
C ALA A 263 1.59 0.98 -8.65
N CYS A 264 1.94 0.23 -7.60
CA CYS A 264 2.18 0.82 -6.28
C CYS A 264 3.43 1.73 -6.29
N ALA A 265 4.49 1.37 -7.02
CA ALA A 265 5.66 2.23 -7.18
C ALA A 265 5.32 3.56 -7.86
N GLY A 266 4.54 3.51 -8.95
CA GLY A 266 4.05 4.71 -9.63
C GLY A 266 3.16 5.58 -8.73
N ILE A 267 2.30 4.97 -7.91
CA ILE A 267 1.49 5.70 -6.92
C ILE A 267 2.39 6.40 -5.89
N MET A 268 3.41 5.72 -5.35
CA MET A 268 4.35 6.33 -4.41
C MET A 268 5.05 7.54 -5.02
N LEU A 269 5.49 7.42 -6.27
CA LEU A 269 6.11 8.51 -7.02
C LEU A 269 5.13 9.66 -7.26
N GLY A 270 3.89 9.35 -7.64
CA GLY A 270 2.81 10.34 -7.82
C GLY A 270 2.51 11.11 -6.53
N LEU A 271 2.47 10.42 -5.38
CA LEU A 271 2.31 11.03 -4.06
C LEU A 271 3.48 11.95 -3.72
N ALA A 272 4.72 11.51 -3.93
CA ALA A 272 5.91 12.31 -3.68
C ALA A 272 5.98 13.57 -4.57
N ARG A 273 5.65 13.44 -5.85
CA ARG A 273 5.59 14.56 -6.81
C ARG A 273 4.53 15.58 -6.41
N ARG A 274 3.33 15.11 -6.06
CA ARG A 274 2.23 15.96 -5.58
C ARG A 274 2.61 16.73 -4.32
N ALA A 275 3.40 16.12 -3.44
CA ALA A 275 3.92 16.76 -2.23
C ALA A 275 5.13 17.69 -2.50
N HIS A 276 5.59 17.80 -3.76
CA HIS A 276 6.84 18.47 -4.16
C HIS A 276 8.04 18.00 -3.33
N HIS A 277 8.07 16.70 -3.03
CA HIS A 277 9.10 16.10 -2.18
C HIS A 277 10.47 16.10 -2.87
N THR A 278 11.53 16.20 -2.06
CA THR A 278 12.92 16.00 -2.50
C THR A 278 13.68 15.14 -1.49
N GLY A 279 14.63 14.35 -1.96
CA GLY A 279 15.42 13.43 -1.12
C GLY A 279 14.80 12.03 -1.06
N SER A 280 15.07 11.31 0.02
CA SER A 280 14.82 9.86 0.09
C SER A 280 13.37 9.46 0.33
N LEU A 281 13.06 8.18 0.06
CA LEU A 281 11.78 7.59 0.44
C LEU A 281 11.54 7.72 1.96
N ALA A 282 12.57 7.47 2.78
CA ALA A 282 12.45 7.54 4.23
C ALA A 282 12.02 8.94 4.68
N SER A 283 12.64 10.00 4.14
CA SER A 283 12.27 11.38 4.52
C SER A 283 10.84 11.72 4.07
N PHE A 284 10.36 11.21 2.93
CA PHE A 284 8.97 11.36 2.50
C PHE A 284 7.99 10.68 3.44
N VAL A 285 8.26 9.43 3.81
CA VAL A 285 7.43 8.68 4.77
C VAL A 285 7.39 9.41 6.11
N HIS A 286 8.53 9.92 6.59
CA HIS A 286 8.62 10.69 7.83
C HIS A 286 7.86 12.02 7.76
N SER A 287 7.97 12.77 6.66
CA SER A 287 7.25 14.04 6.50
C SER A 287 5.74 13.85 6.40
N SER A 288 5.28 12.70 5.87
CA SER A 288 3.87 12.32 5.88
C SER A 288 3.35 11.87 7.26
N GLY A 289 4.21 11.85 8.28
CA GLY A 289 3.86 11.52 9.66
C GLY A 289 3.88 10.03 9.98
N PHE A 290 4.65 9.23 9.24
CA PHE A 290 4.79 7.79 9.43
C PHE A 290 6.25 7.39 9.69
N VAL A 291 6.44 6.16 10.15
CA VAL A 291 7.74 5.48 10.14
C VAL A 291 7.68 4.27 9.21
N LEU A 292 8.80 3.95 8.57
CA LEU A 292 8.92 2.73 7.77
C LEU A 292 8.69 1.51 8.65
N GLY A 293 8.00 0.52 8.10
CA GLY A 293 7.87 -0.81 8.70
C GLY A 293 9.17 -1.59 8.61
N THR A 294 9.28 -2.66 9.40
CA THR A 294 10.46 -3.53 9.42
C THR A 294 10.08 -4.99 9.23
N ILE A 295 10.91 -5.72 8.50
CA ILE A 295 10.88 -7.19 8.41
C ILE A 295 12.15 -7.68 9.12
N GLU A 296 11.99 -8.60 10.06
CA GLU A 296 13.08 -9.19 10.81
C GLU A 296 12.79 -10.64 11.18
N GLN A 297 13.82 -11.38 11.61
CA GLN A 297 13.70 -12.80 11.95
C GLN A 297 12.52 -13.12 12.88
N ALA A 298 12.27 -12.29 13.88
CA ALA A 298 11.25 -12.56 14.89
C ALA A 298 9.83 -12.13 14.50
N LYS A 299 9.67 -11.09 13.65
CA LYS A 299 8.37 -10.46 13.39
C LYS A 299 8.40 -9.53 12.17
N VAL A 300 7.22 -9.09 11.77
CA VAL A 300 7.02 -7.92 10.91
C VAL A 300 6.43 -6.79 11.76
N THR A 301 7.06 -5.62 11.71
CA THR A 301 6.52 -4.40 12.34
C THR A 301 5.85 -3.54 11.27
N PRO A 302 4.55 -3.20 11.39
CA PRO A 302 3.84 -2.43 10.37
C PRO A 302 4.37 -1.00 10.24
N VAL A 303 4.10 -0.40 9.07
CA VAL A 303 4.16 1.06 8.87
C VAL A 303 3.14 1.69 9.82
N THR A 304 3.61 2.55 10.74
CA THR A 304 2.75 3.19 11.74
C THR A 304 2.93 4.70 11.72
N ARG A 305 1.86 5.43 12.06
CA ARG A 305 1.95 6.88 12.25
C ARG A 305 2.84 7.21 13.42
N ASP A 306 3.64 8.26 13.31
CA ASP A 306 4.38 8.86 14.40
C ASP A 306 3.95 10.30 14.69
N ARG A 307 2.89 10.44 15.49
CA ARG A 307 2.36 11.75 15.92
C ARG A 307 3.38 12.62 16.65
N SER A 308 4.40 12.00 17.24
CA SER A 308 5.40 12.69 18.08
C SER A 308 6.63 13.16 17.30
N GLY A 309 6.86 12.61 16.10
CA GLY A 309 8.09 12.76 15.32
C GLY A 309 9.34 12.10 15.93
N LYS A 310 9.26 11.56 17.17
CA LYS A 310 10.42 10.99 17.88
C LYS A 310 10.92 9.70 17.23
N ARG A 311 10.01 8.85 16.73
CA ARG A 311 10.38 7.59 16.08
C ARG A 311 10.90 7.85 14.68
N SER A 312 10.30 8.78 13.94
CA SER A 312 10.82 9.22 12.64
C SER A 312 12.22 9.80 12.77
N ALA A 313 12.46 10.67 13.77
CA ALA A 313 13.79 11.21 14.06
C ALA A 313 14.81 10.11 14.41
N ALA A 314 14.44 9.17 15.28
CA ALA A 314 15.31 8.05 15.64
C ALA A 314 15.61 7.14 14.44
N GLN A 315 14.60 6.84 13.60
CA GLN A 315 14.79 6.04 12.39
C GLN A 315 15.68 6.76 11.38
N ALA A 316 15.56 8.09 11.25
CA ALA A 316 16.43 8.88 10.38
C ALA A 316 17.90 8.88 10.86
N GLU A 317 18.13 9.00 12.17
CA GLU A 317 19.48 8.91 12.77
C GLU A 317 20.11 7.54 12.53
N LEU A 318 19.35 6.46 12.79
CA LEU A 318 19.81 5.08 12.56
C LEU A 318 20.14 4.80 11.08
N LEU A 319 19.31 5.32 10.16
CA LEU A 319 19.56 5.20 8.72
C LEU A 319 20.85 5.93 8.31
N ALA A 320 21.13 7.10 8.88
CA ALA A 320 22.32 7.87 8.56
C ALA A 320 23.62 7.20 9.07
N ASP A 321 23.58 6.60 10.26
CA ASP A 321 24.77 6.06 10.91
C ASP A 321 25.04 4.58 10.61
N GLY A 322 23.98 3.78 10.37
CA GLY A 322 24.09 2.31 10.31
C GLY A 322 23.14 1.61 9.33
N GLY A 323 22.43 2.37 8.48
CA GLY A 323 21.61 1.83 7.41
C GLY A 323 20.41 1.00 7.87
N VAL A 324 19.93 0.10 7.00
CA VAL A 324 18.75 -0.76 7.24
C VAL A 324 18.96 -1.65 8.47
N GLN A 325 20.14 -2.25 8.59
CA GLN A 325 20.48 -3.16 9.68
C GLN A 325 20.30 -2.50 11.06
N ALA A 326 20.79 -1.27 11.25
CA ALA A 326 20.69 -0.56 12.53
C ALA A 326 19.23 -0.27 12.91
N VAL A 327 18.38 0.08 11.94
CA VAL A 327 16.95 0.31 12.17
C VAL A 327 16.26 -0.98 12.62
N VAL A 328 16.55 -2.08 11.93
CA VAL A 328 15.95 -3.38 12.21
C VAL A 328 16.38 -3.91 13.58
N GLU A 329 17.66 -3.81 13.93
CA GLU A 329 18.15 -4.25 15.24
C GLU A 329 17.48 -3.51 16.42
N VAL A 330 17.25 -2.21 16.27
CA VAL A 330 16.53 -1.43 17.30
C VAL A 330 15.04 -1.79 17.35
N ALA A 331 14.42 -2.09 16.21
CA ALA A 331 13.03 -2.55 16.16
C ALA A 331 12.84 -3.96 16.79
N ALA A 332 13.87 -4.80 16.71
CA ALA A 332 13.92 -6.14 17.28
C ALA A 332 14.10 -6.14 18.81
N ALA A 333 14.67 -5.08 19.37
CA ALA A 333 14.89 -4.98 20.81
C ALA A 333 13.56 -5.16 21.58
N PRO A 334 13.52 -6.03 22.60
CA PRO A 334 12.33 -6.16 23.44
C PRO A 334 11.99 -4.78 23.98
N ARG A 335 10.74 -4.33 23.79
CA ARG A 335 10.25 -3.13 24.47
C ARG A 335 10.27 -3.44 25.96
N GLY A 336 11.35 -3.01 26.63
CA GLY A 336 11.46 -3.10 28.07
C GLY A 336 10.22 -2.43 28.66
N SER A 337 9.45 -3.20 29.42
CA SER A 337 8.37 -2.64 30.21
C SER A 337 8.98 -1.56 31.10
N ASN A 338 8.57 -0.31 30.91
CA ASN A 338 8.72 0.69 31.96
C ASN A 338 7.76 0.30 33.10
N GLN A 339 8.15 -0.72 33.86
CA GLN A 339 7.58 -1.03 35.17
C GLN A 339 8.71 -1.37 36.13
N ALA A 340 9.25 -0.33 36.78
CA ALA A 340 9.88 -0.47 38.07
C ALA A 340 8.79 -0.40 39.17
N GLY A 341 8.44 -1.55 39.76
CA GLY A 341 7.54 -1.66 40.92
C GLY A 341 7.25 -3.13 41.28
N PRO A 342 7.16 -3.52 42.57
CA PRO A 342 7.62 -4.84 43.02
C PRO A 342 6.59 -5.98 42.95
N LYS A 343 7.14 -7.19 42.73
CA LYS A 343 6.52 -8.53 42.66
C LYS A 343 5.58 -8.88 43.82
N ARG A 344 4.43 -9.49 43.49
CA ARG A 344 3.74 -10.63 44.16
C ARG A 344 2.83 -11.27 43.08
N GLY A 345 2.67 -12.57 42.84
CA GLY A 345 3.01 -13.81 43.52
C GLY A 345 1.77 -14.73 43.52
N GLY A 346 1.79 -15.84 42.75
CA GLY A 346 0.81 -16.97 42.79
C GLY A 346 0.10 -17.20 41.44
N GLN A 347 0.40 -18.24 40.65
CA GLN A 347 -0.07 -19.65 40.74
C GLN A 347 -1.61 -19.78 40.82
N SER A 348 -2.33 -20.64 40.07
CA SER A 348 -2.00 -21.61 39.03
C SER A 348 -3.30 -22.30 38.59
N GLY A 349 -3.42 -22.61 37.29
CA GLY A 349 -4.02 -23.85 36.77
C GLY A 349 -5.54 -23.86 36.53
N SER A 350 -6.11 -24.73 35.71
CA SER A 350 -5.58 -25.70 34.74
C SER A 350 -6.77 -26.46 34.13
N GLY A 351 -6.78 -26.62 32.80
CA GLY A 351 -7.36 -27.78 32.09
C GLY A 351 -8.88 -27.78 31.83
N LYS A 352 -9.41 -28.48 30.82
CA LYS A 352 -8.84 -29.20 29.67
C LYS A 352 -10.04 -29.79 28.88
N GLY A 353 -10.01 -29.64 27.55
CA GLY A 353 -10.56 -30.57 26.54
C GLY A 353 -12.08 -30.76 26.42
N ALA A 354 -12.60 -31.32 25.35
CA ALA A 354 -12.12 -31.61 23.99
C ALA A 354 -13.31 -32.13 23.17
N GLY A 355 -13.34 -31.80 21.87
CA GLY A 355 -13.97 -32.58 20.80
C GLY A 355 -15.43 -32.29 20.47
N ALA A 356 -15.96 -32.62 19.29
CA ALA A 356 -15.41 -32.93 17.96
C ALA A 356 -16.63 -33.17 17.05
N SER A 357 -16.44 -33.03 15.72
CA SER A 357 -17.30 -33.51 14.61
C SER A 357 -18.60 -32.73 14.32
N SER A 358 -19.11 -32.60 13.09
CA SER A 358 -18.64 -32.77 11.70
C SER A 358 -19.84 -32.51 10.78
N GLY A 359 -19.61 -31.93 9.59
CA GLY A 359 -20.56 -31.90 8.46
C GLY A 359 -21.43 -30.65 8.43
N GLY A 360 -21.68 -29.99 7.30
CA GLY A 360 -21.41 -30.30 5.90
C GLY A 360 -22.14 -29.22 5.08
N GLN A 361 -21.43 -28.70 4.08
CA GLN A 361 -21.64 -27.48 3.31
C GLN A 361 -23.02 -27.24 2.68
N ARG A 362 -23.29 -25.95 2.41
CA ARG A 362 -23.61 -25.42 1.06
C ARG A 362 -23.41 -23.89 1.08
N GLY A 363 -22.31 -23.43 0.46
CA GLY A 363 -21.91 -22.02 0.42
C GLY A 363 -22.39 -21.29 -0.84
N PRO A 364 -22.33 -19.93 -0.85
CA PRO A 364 -22.32 -19.11 -2.05
C PRO A 364 -20.89 -18.75 -2.51
N ALA A 365 -20.75 -18.41 -3.79
CA ALA A 365 -19.51 -18.23 -4.56
C ALA A 365 -19.04 -16.74 -4.62
N PRO A 366 -17.97 -16.36 -5.36
CA PRO A 366 -16.62 -16.21 -4.82
C PRO A 366 -15.94 -14.90 -5.32
N TRP A 367 -16.19 -13.76 -4.65
CA TRP A 367 -15.33 -12.57 -4.70
C TRP A 367 -15.63 -11.68 -3.50
N GLN A 368 -15.53 -12.22 -2.28
CA GLN A 368 -15.65 -11.38 -1.10
C GLN A 368 -14.87 -11.98 0.05
N SER A 369 -14.07 -11.12 0.67
CA SER A 369 -13.20 -11.32 1.84
C SER A 369 -11.97 -12.18 1.62
N VAL A 370 -10.80 -11.52 1.73
CA VAL A 370 -9.58 -12.16 2.22
C VAL A 370 -9.95 -12.96 3.46
N ALA A 371 -9.65 -14.26 3.44
CA ALA A 371 -10.16 -15.21 4.41
C ALA A 371 -9.79 -14.80 5.83
N THR A 372 -10.74 -14.99 6.74
CA THR A 372 -10.50 -14.84 8.18
C THR A 372 -9.52 -15.93 8.61
N PRO A 373 -8.45 -15.65 9.40
CA PRO A 373 -7.47 -16.67 9.78
C PRO A 373 -8.15 -17.92 10.36
N ASP A 374 -7.64 -19.11 10.04
CA ASP A 374 -8.31 -20.35 10.44
C ASP A 374 -8.19 -20.66 11.93
N LYS A 375 -7.15 -20.14 12.56
CA LYS A 375 -6.87 -20.35 13.98
C LYS A 375 -7.43 -19.19 14.81
N VAL A 376 -8.47 -19.49 15.57
CA VAL A 376 -8.98 -18.56 16.59
C VAL A 376 -7.97 -18.53 17.74
N PRO A 377 -7.48 -17.35 18.16
CA PRO A 377 -6.56 -17.26 19.30
C PRO A 377 -7.27 -17.67 20.59
N GLU A 378 -6.54 -18.34 21.47
CA GLU A 378 -7.03 -18.68 22.81
C GLU A 378 -7.03 -17.42 23.69
N PRO A 379 -8.06 -17.19 24.52
CA PRO A 379 -8.13 -16.03 25.39
C PRO A 379 -6.97 -16.02 26.40
N ASN A 380 -6.37 -14.86 26.60
CA ASN A 380 -5.38 -14.63 27.65
C ASN A 380 -6.07 -14.63 29.02
N LEU A 381 -5.86 -15.70 29.80
CA LEU A 381 -6.45 -15.85 31.13
C LEU A 381 -5.82 -14.92 32.17
N ASP A 382 -4.65 -14.36 31.89
CA ASP A 382 -3.96 -13.39 32.76
C ASP A 382 -4.24 -11.93 32.34
N ALA A 383 -5.19 -11.72 31.41
CA ALA A 383 -5.60 -10.39 30.99
C ALA A 383 -6.26 -9.60 32.14
N ASN A 384 -6.29 -8.27 32.02
CA ASN A 384 -6.90 -7.40 33.01
C ASN A 384 -8.38 -7.78 33.24
N PRO A 385 -8.79 -8.24 34.45
CA PRO A 385 -10.18 -8.61 34.73
C PRO A 385 -11.17 -7.46 34.60
N ASP A 386 -10.70 -6.22 34.69
CA ASP A 386 -11.52 -5.02 34.51
C ASP A 386 -11.73 -4.66 33.02
N SER A 387 -11.11 -5.40 32.09
CA SER A 387 -11.32 -5.23 30.65
C SER A 387 -12.78 -5.54 30.29
N PRO A 388 -13.45 -4.67 29.50
CA PRO A 388 -14.80 -4.93 29.00
C PRO A 388 -14.94 -6.22 28.17
N LEU A 389 -13.83 -6.77 27.67
CA LEU A 389 -13.80 -8.01 26.88
C LEU A 389 -13.47 -9.25 27.73
N TYR A 390 -13.03 -9.09 28.98
CA TYR A 390 -12.60 -10.21 29.82
C TYR A 390 -13.75 -11.18 30.07
N GLY A 391 -13.56 -12.46 29.69
CA GLY A 391 -14.57 -13.51 29.83
C GLY A 391 -15.76 -13.40 28.86
N GLN A 392 -15.73 -12.45 27.91
CA GLN A 392 -16.79 -12.27 26.93
C GLN A 392 -16.58 -13.19 25.72
N HIS A 393 -17.68 -13.63 25.10
CA HIS A 393 -17.64 -14.33 23.82
C HIS A 393 -17.96 -13.36 22.69
N VAL A 394 -16.93 -12.98 21.95
CA VAL A 394 -16.97 -11.90 20.96
C VAL A 394 -17.03 -12.47 19.56
N THR A 395 -17.98 -12.02 18.75
CA THR A 395 -18.09 -12.38 17.33
C THR A 395 -17.97 -11.13 16.47
N LEU A 396 -17.17 -11.19 15.40
CA LEU A 396 -17.02 -10.08 14.46
C LEU A 396 -17.89 -10.30 13.21
N THR A 397 -18.53 -9.25 12.72
CA THR A 397 -19.23 -9.24 11.44
C THR A 397 -19.03 -7.93 10.70
N GLY A 398 -18.94 -7.97 9.36
CA GLY A 398 -18.64 -6.78 8.53
C GLY A 398 -17.16 -6.65 8.19
N GLU A 399 -16.80 -5.49 7.63
CA GLU A 399 -15.43 -5.03 7.33
C GLU A 399 -14.92 -4.14 8.46
N PHE A 400 -13.62 -4.24 8.77
CA PHE A 400 -12.99 -3.53 9.89
C PHE A 400 -11.74 -2.76 9.44
N GLU A 401 -11.73 -2.28 8.19
CA GLU A 401 -10.60 -1.49 7.68
C GLU A 401 -10.26 -0.33 8.62
N PRO A 402 -8.96 -0.03 8.86
CA PRO A 402 -7.78 -0.61 8.22
C PRO A 402 -7.32 -1.97 8.81
N PHE A 403 -7.99 -2.46 9.85
CA PHE A 403 -7.58 -3.66 10.57
C PHE A 403 -8.15 -4.92 9.94
N ASP A 404 -7.29 -5.91 9.73
CA ASP A 404 -7.75 -7.26 9.40
C ASP A 404 -8.38 -7.93 10.63
N LYS A 405 -9.24 -8.92 10.38
CA LYS A 405 -9.94 -9.65 11.46
C LYS A 405 -8.98 -10.43 12.36
N GLY A 406 -7.83 -10.86 11.86
CA GLY A 406 -6.81 -11.54 12.65
C GLY A 406 -6.21 -10.63 13.71
N THR A 407 -5.84 -9.40 13.33
CA THR A 407 -5.39 -8.37 14.27
C THR A 407 -6.42 -8.12 15.37
N LEU A 408 -7.69 -7.95 14.99
CA LEU A 408 -8.76 -7.76 15.98
C LEU A 408 -9.00 -8.99 16.86
N TRP A 409 -8.90 -10.19 16.31
CA TRP A 409 -9.02 -11.42 17.07
C TRP A 409 -7.92 -11.57 18.11
N ASN A 410 -6.68 -11.25 17.75
CA ASN A 410 -5.55 -11.26 18.67
C ASN A 410 -5.75 -10.22 19.79
N GLY A 411 -6.14 -8.99 19.44
CA GLY A 411 -6.45 -7.96 20.43
C GLY A 411 -7.56 -8.39 21.41
N ILE A 412 -8.64 -9.00 20.90
CA ILE A 412 -9.72 -9.53 21.75
C ILE A 412 -9.19 -10.61 22.71
N ALA A 413 -8.39 -11.54 22.20
CA ALA A 413 -7.80 -12.60 23.01
C ALA A 413 -6.84 -12.06 24.07
N GLU A 414 -5.99 -11.08 23.72
CA GLU A 414 -5.09 -10.39 24.66
C GLU A 414 -5.85 -9.71 25.80
N HIS A 415 -7.05 -9.20 25.52
CA HIS A 415 -7.96 -8.59 26.50
C HIS A 415 -8.84 -9.61 27.25
N GLY A 416 -8.58 -10.91 27.11
CA GLY A 416 -9.26 -11.99 27.82
C GLY A 416 -10.61 -12.39 27.22
N GLY A 417 -10.93 -11.92 26.02
CA GLY A 417 -12.15 -12.28 25.29
C GLY A 417 -11.98 -13.54 24.45
N GLN A 418 -13.01 -14.37 24.40
CA GLN A 418 -13.05 -15.55 23.55
C GLN A 418 -13.69 -15.23 22.20
N VAL A 419 -12.91 -15.32 21.13
CA VAL A 419 -13.38 -15.06 19.77
C VAL A 419 -14.23 -16.23 19.25
N GLY A 420 -15.36 -15.91 18.62
CA GLY A 420 -16.25 -16.85 17.95
C GLY A 420 -16.36 -16.55 16.45
N LYS A 421 -16.27 -17.59 15.61
CA LYS A 421 -16.49 -17.45 14.15
C LYS A 421 -17.95 -17.18 13.78
N ASN A 422 -18.90 -17.54 14.65
CA ASN A 422 -20.34 -17.46 14.41
C ASN A 422 -21.09 -16.98 15.66
N VAL A 423 -22.28 -16.41 15.46
CA VAL A 423 -23.19 -16.03 16.55
C VAL A 423 -23.88 -17.29 17.10
N THR A 424 -23.68 -17.56 18.39
CA THR A 424 -24.20 -18.74 19.10
C THR A 424 -24.87 -18.36 20.42
N LYS A 425 -25.37 -19.35 21.17
CA LYS A 425 -25.88 -19.16 22.53
C LYS A 425 -24.82 -18.70 23.54
N LYS A 426 -23.53 -18.84 23.19
CA LYS A 426 -22.42 -18.37 24.02
C LYS A 426 -22.07 -16.92 23.74
N THR A 427 -22.38 -16.40 22.55
CA THR A 427 -22.04 -15.04 22.14
C THR A 427 -22.65 -14.04 23.10
N THR A 428 -21.81 -13.21 23.72
CA THR A 428 -22.21 -12.13 24.62
C THR A 428 -21.99 -10.77 23.98
N ILE A 429 -21.06 -10.65 23.02
CA ILE A 429 -20.80 -9.44 22.25
C ILE A 429 -20.77 -9.79 20.75
N LEU A 430 -21.59 -9.09 19.96
CA LEU A 430 -21.44 -9.01 18.51
C LEU A 430 -20.85 -7.64 18.18
N VAL A 431 -19.71 -7.62 17.50
CA VAL A 431 -19.13 -6.38 16.96
C VAL A 431 -19.46 -6.28 15.47
N VAL A 432 -20.02 -5.14 15.08
CA VAL A 432 -20.44 -4.83 13.72
C VAL A 432 -19.48 -3.80 13.15
N GLY A 433 -18.77 -4.19 12.08
CA GLY A 433 -17.94 -3.30 11.27
C GLY A 433 -18.73 -2.66 10.12
N ALA A 434 -18.06 -1.81 9.33
CA ALA A 434 -18.67 -1.11 8.20
C ALA A 434 -19.27 -2.11 7.19
N TRP A 435 -20.55 -1.90 6.83
CA TRP A 435 -21.22 -2.66 5.79
C TRP A 435 -22.49 -1.95 5.29
N ASN A 436 -22.83 -2.11 4.01
CA ASN A 436 -23.99 -1.46 3.37
C ASN A 436 -25.36 -2.08 3.74
N SER A 437 -25.40 -3.14 4.54
CA SER A 437 -26.63 -3.85 4.92
C SER A 437 -26.48 -4.72 6.18
N VAL A 438 -27.60 -5.07 6.82
CA VAL A 438 -27.63 -5.94 8.00
C VAL A 438 -27.11 -7.34 7.66
N THR A 439 -26.04 -7.77 8.32
CA THR A 439 -25.41 -9.08 8.03
C THR A 439 -26.25 -10.24 8.57
N SER A 440 -26.05 -11.45 8.05
CA SER A 440 -26.70 -12.67 8.56
C SER A 440 -26.39 -12.92 10.04
N LYS A 441 -25.18 -12.53 10.51
CA LYS A 441 -24.77 -12.63 11.91
C LYS A 441 -25.51 -11.62 12.78
N GLU A 442 -25.71 -10.40 12.29
CA GLU A 442 -26.49 -9.38 12.98
C GLU A 442 -27.97 -9.77 13.11
N LYS A 443 -28.58 -10.29 12.04
CA LYS A 443 -29.95 -10.84 12.10
C LYS A 443 -30.05 -11.94 13.15
N ARG A 444 -29.08 -12.87 13.15
CA ARG A 444 -29.03 -13.98 14.11
C ARG A 444 -28.89 -13.50 15.56
N ALA A 445 -28.09 -12.48 15.82
CA ALA A 445 -27.94 -11.89 17.15
C ALA A 445 -29.26 -11.25 17.63
N LYS A 446 -29.95 -10.50 16.76
CA LYS A 446 -31.26 -9.90 17.07
C LYS A 446 -32.32 -10.96 17.40
N GLU A 447 -32.40 -12.05 16.62
CA GLU A 447 -33.29 -13.18 16.94
C GLU A 447 -33.01 -13.83 18.30
N LEU A 448 -31.74 -13.89 18.72
CA LEU A 448 -31.36 -14.44 20.02
C LEU A 448 -31.70 -13.47 21.15
N GLN A 449 -31.56 -12.16 20.93
CA GLN A 449 -32.04 -11.13 21.86
C GLN A 449 -33.56 -11.22 22.08
N GLU A 450 -34.34 -11.39 21.00
CA GLU A 450 -35.81 -11.59 21.10
C GLU A 450 -36.19 -12.84 21.91
N LYS A 451 -35.32 -13.86 21.91
CA LYS A 451 -35.47 -15.08 22.70
C LYS A 451 -34.95 -14.94 24.14
N GLY A 452 -34.59 -13.73 24.56
CA GLY A 452 -34.17 -13.41 25.93
C GLY A 452 -32.69 -13.62 26.21
N GLN A 453 -31.84 -13.79 25.19
CA GLN A 453 -30.39 -13.86 25.40
C GLN A 453 -29.79 -12.45 25.49
N GLU A 454 -28.98 -12.20 26.52
CA GLU A 454 -28.23 -10.95 26.65
C GLU A 454 -27.04 -10.94 25.69
N ILE A 455 -27.20 -10.29 24.54
CA ILE A 455 -26.13 -10.02 23.57
C ILE A 455 -25.97 -8.51 23.46
N GLN A 456 -24.76 -7.99 23.66
CA GLN A 456 -24.44 -6.60 23.36
C GLN A 456 -24.05 -6.49 21.89
N ILE A 457 -24.58 -5.48 21.20
CA ILE A 457 -24.16 -5.15 19.84
C ILE A 457 -23.25 -3.92 19.94
N TRP A 458 -21.99 -4.10 19.62
CA TRP A 458 -20.99 -3.04 19.56
C TRP A 458 -20.78 -2.64 18.11
N GLN A 459 -20.54 -1.36 17.88
CA GLN A 459 -19.96 -0.89 16.63
C GLN A 459 -18.43 -1.05 16.69
N ALA A 460 -17.76 -1.02 15.54
CA ALA A 460 -16.30 -1.19 15.44
C ALA A 460 -15.56 -0.23 16.37
N ASP A 461 -15.98 1.03 16.42
CA ASP A 461 -15.37 2.13 17.19
C ASP A 461 -15.16 1.77 18.66
N ARG A 462 -16.16 1.15 19.26
CA ARG A 462 -16.14 0.72 20.65
C ARG A 462 -15.18 -0.44 20.85
N LEU A 463 -15.15 -1.42 19.94
CA LEU A 463 -14.18 -2.50 20.03
C LEU A 463 -12.78 -1.92 19.93
N LEU A 464 -12.53 -1.08 18.94
CA LEU A 464 -11.20 -0.55 18.68
C LEU A 464 -10.73 0.29 19.88
N SER A 465 -11.57 1.18 20.41
CA SER A 465 -11.26 1.95 21.62
C SER A 465 -10.89 1.06 22.82
N VAL A 466 -11.58 -0.07 23.01
CA VAL A 466 -11.27 -1.03 24.08
C VAL A 466 -9.95 -1.76 23.83
N LEU A 467 -9.63 -2.03 22.57
CA LEU A 467 -8.36 -2.62 22.16
C LEU A 467 -7.21 -1.60 22.14
N GLU A 468 -7.48 -0.33 22.49
CA GLU A 468 -6.55 0.80 22.31
C GLU A 468 -6.08 0.94 20.85
N LEU A 469 -6.94 0.49 19.92
CA LEU A 469 -6.83 0.71 18.49
C LEU A 469 -7.72 1.92 18.18
N ASP A 470 -7.18 3.01 17.64
CA ASP A 470 -8.05 4.13 17.26
C ASP A 470 -8.75 3.80 15.92
N ASP A 471 -10.10 3.84 15.90
CA ASP A 471 -10.95 3.67 14.69
C ASP A 471 -10.99 4.92 13.80
N GLU A 472 -10.41 6.02 14.29
CA GLU A 472 -10.17 7.21 13.48
C GLU A 472 -8.66 7.31 13.18
N PRO A 473 -8.28 7.45 11.90
CA PRO A 473 -7.02 8.12 11.59
C PRO A 473 -7.05 9.46 12.32
N PRO A 474 -5.93 10.01 12.80
CA PRO A 474 -5.85 11.46 12.82
C PRO A 474 -5.91 11.88 11.34
N PHE A 475 -7.12 12.06 10.80
CA PHE A 475 -7.66 12.84 9.66
C PHE A 475 -9.05 12.30 9.31
#